data_AF-A0A4V2AZV8-F1
#
_entry.id   AF-A0A4V2AZV8-F1
#
_cell.length_a   1.000
_cell.length_b   1.000
_cell.length_c   1.000
_cell.angle_alpha   90.00
_cell.angle_beta   90.00
_cell.angle_gamma   90.00
#
_symmetry.space_group_name_H-M   'P 1'
#
loop_
_entity.id
_entity.type
_entity.pdbx_description
1 polymer ?
#
loop_
_entity_poly.entity_id
_entity_poly.type
_entity_poly.pdbx_seq_one_letter_code
_entity_poly.pdbx_strand_id
1 'polypeptide(L)'
;RILSAFEAAENELDPEKQKALLNFVVVGGGPTGVELAGAIADISRTVLVDDFRRIEPETANVMLVEAGPKLLAAFDPELQARTQEDLLELGVKVRLNARVDKITEVGVQIGEEFIPSACVFWAAGVQAAKMQFNPPVALDRAGRVKVAADLTVPGYADTFVIGDMAAVEMEPGKFVPGLAPAAIQEGKRTAKNIMASVRGLKRKPFKYNDKGQMATIGKHRAVMQSGSLKMGGYIAWLAWLFVHIFYLIGFRNRVSVMSQWVWNYLFSKRGARLITDRDWHLKSLILERAAEVGGTWRDNVYPGCACDVQSHLYSYSFAPNPNWSRSYSPQPEIFNYLKDCVQRFSLESHLRFGVDVKSADWNAAEKLWKVETSNGTYHTQFLAAAPGPLSEPSLPKLASLENFQGTVMHSSRWDQSFDFKGKKVGVVGTGASAIQLVPILQKEVQHLTVYQRTPAWVVPRPNRKITSFERHLFAKFPALQSGVRAGINFMREIFVIGFTRPKLLRFLEFFIRWNLAQAISDRELRKKLTPN
;
A
#
# COMPACT_ATOMS: atom_id res chain seq x y z
N ARG A 1 3.08 10.45 -7.11
CA ARG A 1 3.67 10.91 -8.40
C ARG A 1 5.17 11.11 -8.30
N ILE A 2 5.71 12.10 -7.55
CA ILE A 2 7.17 12.26 -7.41
C ILE A 2 7.83 11.00 -6.82
N LEU A 3 7.42 10.58 -5.61
CA LEU A 3 7.94 9.36 -4.98
C LEU A 3 7.74 8.12 -5.85
N SER A 4 6.55 7.98 -6.45
CA SER A 4 6.22 6.90 -7.39
C SER A 4 7.13 6.85 -8.61
N ALA A 5 7.66 7.99 -9.07
CA ALA A 5 8.61 8.02 -10.18
C ALA A 5 9.99 7.48 -9.76
N PHE A 6 10.45 7.80 -8.53
CA PHE A 6 11.66 7.19 -7.95
C PHE A 6 11.47 5.67 -7.74
N GLU A 7 10.33 5.23 -7.22
CA GLU A 7 10.00 3.81 -7.08
C GLU A 7 9.93 3.08 -8.44
N ALA A 8 9.35 3.72 -9.45
CA ALA A 8 9.33 3.16 -10.80
C ALA A 8 10.75 3.07 -11.39
N ALA A 9 11.58 4.09 -11.18
CA ALA A 9 12.97 4.11 -11.63
C ALA A 9 13.81 3.01 -10.97
N GLU A 10 13.63 2.74 -9.68
CA GLU A 10 14.28 1.64 -8.94
C GLU A 10 13.93 0.26 -9.51
N ASN A 11 12.75 0.10 -10.09
CA ASN A 11 12.29 -1.14 -10.71
C ASN A 11 12.62 -1.25 -12.21
N GLU A 12 13.01 -0.15 -12.86
CA GLU A 12 13.34 -0.14 -14.28
C GLU A 12 14.74 -0.75 -14.50
N LEU A 13 14.88 -1.53 -15.58
CA LEU A 13 16.14 -2.16 -15.99
C LEU A 13 16.80 -1.40 -17.14
N ASP A 14 16.00 -0.75 -17.98
CA ASP A 14 16.48 0.07 -19.10
C ASP A 14 17.03 1.42 -18.61
N PRO A 15 18.34 1.69 -18.75
CA PRO A 15 18.96 2.92 -18.25
C PRO A 15 18.34 4.20 -18.82
N GLU A 16 17.88 4.20 -20.07
CA GLU A 16 17.31 5.40 -20.71
C GLU A 16 15.91 5.70 -20.16
N LYS A 17 15.10 4.67 -19.93
CA LYS A 17 13.79 4.83 -19.28
C LYS A 17 13.93 5.22 -17.82
N GLN A 18 14.89 4.63 -17.12
CA GLN A 18 15.20 4.99 -15.73
C GLN A 18 15.57 6.47 -15.63
N LYS A 19 16.40 6.98 -16.54
CA LYS A 19 16.78 8.40 -16.60
C LYS A 19 15.58 9.31 -16.90
N ALA A 20 14.67 8.92 -17.80
CA ALA A 20 13.45 9.67 -18.10
C ALA A 20 12.50 9.75 -16.88
N LEU A 21 12.43 8.70 -16.06
CA LEU A 21 11.66 8.67 -14.80
C LEU A 21 12.24 9.62 -13.74
N LEU A 22 13.55 9.84 -13.74
CA LEU A 22 14.25 10.75 -12.84
C LEU A 22 14.39 12.19 -13.38
N ASN A 23 13.71 12.50 -14.50
CA ASN A 23 13.67 13.85 -15.06
C ASN A 23 12.33 14.52 -14.73
N PHE A 24 12.38 15.65 -14.01
CA PHE A 24 11.22 16.41 -13.54
C PHE A 24 11.21 17.78 -14.20
N VAL A 25 10.14 18.11 -14.92
CA VAL A 25 9.98 19.41 -15.58
C VAL A 25 8.90 20.22 -14.87
N VAL A 26 9.25 21.39 -14.37
CA VAL A 26 8.34 22.36 -13.77
C VAL A 26 8.20 23.55 -14.71
N VAL A 27 6.97 23.87 -15.11
CA VAL A 27 6.67 24.94 -16.07
C VAL A 27 6.05 26.12 -15.32
N GLY A 28 6.69 27.29 -15.42
CA GLY A 28 6.28 28.55 -14.79
C GLY A 28 7.20 28.97 -13.66
N GLY A 29 7.88 30.10 -13.82
CA GLY A 29 8.83 30.70 -12.88
C GLY A 29 8.19 31.62 -11.83
N GLY A 30 6.88 31.51 -11.60
CA GLY A 30 6.21 32.19 -10.49
C GLY A 30 6.49 31.52 -9.14
N PRO A 31 5.96 32.06 -8.01
CA PRO A 31 6.19 31.51 -6.67
C PRO A 31 5.96 29.99 -6.58
N THR A 32 4.84 29.50 -7.12
CA THR A 32 4.48 28.08 -7.09
C THR A 32 5.49 27.18 -7.80
N GLY A 33 5.99 27.58 -8.97
CA GLY A 33 6.93 26.74 -9.72
C GLY A 33 8.33 26.78 -9.13
N VAL A 34 8.77 27.94 -8.61
CA VAL A 34 10.02 28.06 -7.85
C VAL A 34 10.00 27.18 -6.61
N GLU A 35 8.92 27.25 -5.82
CA GLU A 35 8.72 26.44 -4.62
C GLU A 35 8.74 24.94 -4.94
N LEU A 36 8.01 24.54 -5.97
CA LEU A 36 7.92 23.14 -6.37
C LEU A 36 9.27 22.60 -6.87
N ALA A 37 9.96 23.34 -7.73
CA ALA A 37 11.24 22.91 -8.30
C ALA A 37 12.29 22.72 -7.20
N GLY A 38 12.46 23.71 -6.32
CA GLY A 38 13.44 23.57 -5.26
C GLY A 38 13.04 22.59 -4.16
N ALA A 39 11.74 22.36 -3.90
CA ALA A 39 11.29 21.28 -3.02
C ALA A 39 11.60 19.89 -3.58
N ILE A 40 11.39 19.65 -4.89
CA ILE A 40 11.75 18.37 -5.54
C ILE A 40 13.26 18.14 -5.44
N ALA A 41 14.06 19.17 -5.75
CA ALA A 41 15.52 19.09 -5.70
C ALA A 41 16.08 18.87 -4.29
N ASP A 42 15.49 19.51 -3.28
CA ASP A 42 15.87 19.33 -1.87
C ASP A 42 15.53 17.92 -1.39
N ILE A 43 14.32 17.42 -1.69
CA ILE A 43 13.89 16.07 -1.29
C ILE A 43 14.77 15.00 -1.93
N SER A 44 15.07 15.12 -3.22
CA SER A 44 15.86 14.11 -3.95
C SER A 44 17.30 14.01 -3.44
N ARG A 45 17.90 15.12 -2.99
CA ARG A 45 19.30 15.20 -2.54
C ARG A 45 19.50 15.08 -1.04
N THR A 46 18.44 15.18 -0.23
CA THR A 46 18.58 15.15 1.24
C THR A 46 17.76 14.07 1.92
N VAL A 47 16.58 13.74 1.40
CA VAL A 47 15.66 12.81 2.07
C VAL A 47 15.71 11.43 1.43
N LEU A 48 15.80 11.34 0.11
CA LEU A 48 15.67 10.07 -0.61
C LEU A 48 16.99 9.32 -0.81
N VAL A 49 18.14 9.95 -0.54
CA VAL A 49 19.48 9.41 -0.84
C VAL A 49 19.69 7.99 -0.31
N ASP A 50 19.19 7.69 0.90
CA ASP A 50 19.35 6.38 1.55
C ASP A 50 18.15 5.42 1.35
N ASP A 51 17.11 5.84 0.61
CA ASP A 51 15.87 5.06 0.47
C ASP A 51 15.91 4.07 -0.71
N PHE A 52 16.85 4.21 -1.65
CA PHE A 52 16.92 3.41 -2.89
C PHE A 52 18.25 2.66 -3.03
N ARG A 53 18.25 1.49 -3.70
CA ARG A 53 19.45 0.61 -3.80
C ARG A 53 20.11 0.62 -5.16
N ARG A 54 19.35 0.87 -6.24
CA ARG A 54 19.81 0.79 -7.64
C ARG A 54 19.92 2.17 -8.28
N ILE A 55 19.04 3.10 -7.92
CA ILE A 55 19.12 4.49 -8.39
C ILE A 55 19.85 5.37 -7.38
N GLU A 56 20.41 6.47 -7.88
CA GLU A 56 20.98 7.56 -7.10
C GLU A 56 20.01 8.76 -7.16
N PRO A 57 19.12 8.96 -6.18
CA PRO A 57 18.06 9.98 -6.25
C PRO A 57 18.59 11.42 -6.41
N GLU A 58 19.80 11.66 -5.93
CA GLU A 58 20.53 12.92 -6.07
C GLU A 58 20.87 13.31 -7.53
N THR A 59 20.91 12.32 -8.43
CA THR A 59 21.08 12.52 -9.88
C THR A 59 19.81 13.00 -10.58
N ALA A 60 18.68 13.05 -9.86
CA ALA A 60 17.41 13.54 -10.41
C ALA A 60 17.58 14.93 -11.05
N ASN A 61 17.18 15.01 -12.31
CA ASN A 61 17.25 16.23 -13.10
C ASN A 61 15.97 17.04 -12.89
N VAL A 62 16.06 18.15 -12.17
CA VAL A 62 14.92 19.05 -11.97
C VAL A 62 15.12 20.27 -12.86
N MET A 63 14.21 20.49 -13.80
CA MET A 63 14.26 21.62 -14.72
C MET A 63 13.07 22.56 -14.46
N LEU A 64 13.36 23.84 -14.21
CA LEU A 64 12.39 24.92 -14.14
C LEU A 64 12.40 25.70 -15.46
N VAL A 65 11.27 25.75 -16.14
CA VAL A 65 11.10 26.39 -17.45
C VAL A 65 10.21 27.62 -17.29
N GLU A 66 10.69 28.79 -17.72
CA GLU A 66 9.96 30.06 -17.68
C GLU A 66 10.00 30.74 -19.05
N ALA A 67 8.82 31.18 -19.50
CA ALA A 67 8.65 31.81 -20.81
C ALA A 67 9.26 33.22 -20.87
N GLY A 68 9.26 33.93 -19.74
CA GLY A 68 9.87 35.25 -19.60
C GLY A 68 11.37 35.21 -19.28
N PRO A 69 12.00 36.39 -19.23
CA PRO A 69 13.43 36.51 -18.97
C PRO A 69 13.81 36.43 -17.48
N LYS A 70 12.84 36.30 -16.56
CA LYS A 70 13.09 36.36 -15.11
C LYS A 70 12.15 35.45 -14.33
N LEU A 71 12.68 34.83 -13.27
CA LEU A 71 11.88 34.19 -12.23
C LEU A 71 11.27 35.25 -11.32
N LEU A 72 10.15 34.92 -10.68
CA LEU A 72 9.45 35.78 -9.72
C LEU A 72 9.29 37.21 -10.24
N ALA A 73 8.69 37.37 -11.43
CA ALA A 73 8.61 38.65 -12.14
C ALA A 73 8.01 39.82 -11.30
N ALA A 74 7.20 39.51 -10.29
CA ALA A 74 6.61 40.49 -9.38
C ALA A 74 7.57 40.99 -8.27
N PHE A 75 8.71 40.34 -8.07
CA PHE A 75 9.70 40.67 -7.04
C PHE A 75 10.74 41.67 -7.56
N ASP A 76 11.43 42.32 -6.64
CA ASP A 76 12.57 43.20 -6.94
C ASP A 76 13.71 42.45 -7.65
N PRO A 77 14.42 43.07 -8.62
CA PRO A 77 15.50 42.43 -9.37
C PRO A 77 16.58 41.75 -8.53
N GLU A 78 16.89 42.29 -7.34
CA GLU A 78 17.86 41.69 -6.42
C GLU A 78 17.38 40.34 -5.88
N LEU A 79 16.09 40.22 -5.56
CA LEU A 79 15.48 38.98 -5.09
C LEU A 79 15.30 37.98 -6.25
N GLN A 80 15.08 38.47 -7.46
CA GLN A 80 15.01 37.63 -8.67
C GLN A 80 16.36 36.95 -8.95
N ALA A 81 17.46 37.72 -8.92
CA ALA A 81 18.82 37.20 -9.09
C ALA A 81 19.16 36.17 -8.02
N ARG A 82 18.90 36.50 -6.76
CA ARG A 82 19.12 35.58 -5.64
C ARG A 82 18.31 34.29 -5.75
N THR A 83 17.07 34.36 -6.20
CA THR A 83 16.23 33.16 -6.40
C THR A 83 16.86 32.21 -7.43
N GLN A 84 17.40 32.76 -8.52
CA GLN A 84 18.07 31.97 -9.54
C GLN A 84 19.35 31.32 -9.00
N GLU A 85 20.16 32.05 -8.24
CA GLU A 85 21.36 31.52 -7.57
C GLU A 85 20.99 30.38 -6.60
N ASP A 86 20.01 30.61 -5.72
CA ASP A 86 19.54 29.64 -4.73
C ASP A 86 19.02 28.34 -5.38
N LEU A 87 18.35 28.44 -6.54
CA LEU A 87 17.89 27.27 -7.32
C LEU A 87 19.05 26.51 -7.97
N LEU A 88 20.03 27.22 -8.53
CA LEU A 88 21.22 26.61 -9.11
C LEU A 88 22.03 25.86 -8.04
N GLU A 89 22.18 26.43 -6.85
CA GLU A 89 22.82 25.76 -5.71
C GLU A 89 22.06 24.52 -5.21
N LEU A 90 20.74 24.44 -5.43
CA LEU A 90 19.94 23.23 -5.18
C LEU A 90 20.09 22.17 -6.29
N GLY A 91 20.77 22.49 -7.40
CA GLY A 91 20.89 21.62 -8.56
C GLY A 91 19.68 21.69 -9.51
N VAL A 92 18.84 22.74 -9.41
CA VAL A 92 17.75 22.99 -10.36
C VAL A 92 18.29 23.67 -11.61
N LYS A 93 17.99 23.12 -12.78
CA LYS A 93 18.31 23.74 -14.07
C LYS A 93 17.23 24.75 -14.44
N VAL A 94 17.58 26.03 -14.48
CA VAL A 94 16.65 27.10 -14.86
C VAL A 94 16.79 27.41 -16.35
N ARG A 95 15.68 27.38 -17.08
CA ARG A 95 15.60 27.81 -18.48
C ARG A 95 14.63 28.99 -18.61
N LEU A 96 15.19 30.17 -18.87
CA LEU A 96 14.47 31.41 -19.11
C LEU A 96 14.26 31.61 -20.62
N ASN A 97 13.30 32.46 -21.00
CA ASN A 97 12.93 32.70 -22.39
C ASN A 97 12.57 31.40 -23.15
N ALA A 98 12.07 30.41 -22.42
CA ALA A 98 11.78 29.08 -22.92
C ALA A 98 10.30 28.79 -22.74
N ARG A 99 9.57 28.66 -23.85
CA ARG A 99 8.15 28.31 -23.84
C ARG A 99 7.99 26.82 -24.14
N VAL A 100 7.15 26.15 -23.35
CA VAL A 100 6.73 24.78 -23.64
C VAL A 100 5.68 24.82 -24.75
N ASP A 101 5.95 24.08 -25.83
CA ASP A 101 5.07 24.02 -27.01
C ASP A 101 4.11 22.84 -26.95
N LYS A 102 4.60 21.67 -26.50
CA LYS A 102 3.83 20.43 -26.46
C LYS A 102 4.25 19.55 -25.29
N ILE A 103 3.29 18.86 -24.67
CA ILE A 103 3.52 17.81 -23.68
C ILE A 103 2.95 16.51 -24.25
N THR A 104 3.72 15.43 -24.17
CA THR A 104 3.33 14.08 -24.59
C THR A 104 3.36 13.13 -23.39
N GLU A 105 2.96 11.87 -23.57
CA GLU A 105 3.03 10.86 -22.51
C GLU A 105 4.47 10.56 -22.06
N VAL A 106 5.47 10.90 -22.88
CA VAL A 106 6.88 10.55 -22.66
C VAL A 106 7.77 11.78 -22.40
N GLY A 107 7.24 13.00 -22.43
CA GLY A 107 8.04 14.20 -22.13
C GLY A 107 7.48 15.53 -22.64
N VAL A 108 8.37 16.51 -22.77
CA VAL A 108 8.05 17.91 -23.08
C VAL A 108 8.86 18.42 -24.27
N GLN A 109 8.22 19.15 -25.18
CA GLN A 109 8.85 19.86 -26.29
C GLN A 109 9.03 21.34 -25.94
N ILE A 110 10.25 21.85 -26.13
CA ILE A 110 10.62 23.27 -25.95
C ILE A 110 11.40 23.71 -27.21
N GLY A 111 10.76 24.47 -28.09
CA GLY A 111 11.31 24.78 -29.41
C GLY A 111 11.59 23.50 -30.18
N GLU A 112 12.85 23.30 -30.61
CA GLU A 112 13.29 22.10 -31.32
C GLU A 112 13.74 20.96 -30.39
N GLU A 113 13.93 21.23 -29.09
CA GLU A 113 14.42 20.24 -28.12
C GLU A 113 13.28 19.44 -27.49
N PHE A 114 13.40 18.12 -27.52
CA PHE A 114 12.55 17.19 -26.78
C PHE A 114 13.23 16.73 -25.49
N ILE A 115 12.53 16.85 -24.36
CA ILE A 115 13.02 16.47 -23.03
C ILE A 115 12.18 15.29 -22.52
N PRO A 116 12.75 14.06 -22.50
CA PRO A 116 12.07 12.90 -21.93
C PRO A 116 11.80 13.10 -20.44
N SER A 117 10.56 12.98 -20.00
CA SER A 117 10.18 13.17 -18.60
C SER A 117 8.88 12.45 -18.28
N ALA A 118 8.88 11.67 -17.21
CA ALA A 118 7.66 11.05 -16.70
C ALA A 118 6.81 12.00 -15.84
N CYS A 119 7.37 13.12 -15.40
CA CYS A 119 6.73 14.05 -14.46
C CYS A 119 6.86 15.50 -14.94
N VAL A 120 5.75 16.04 -15.42
CA VAL A 120 5.62 17.43 -15.86
C VAL A 120 4.62 18.15 -14.95
N PHE A 121 5.04 19.26 -14.34
CA PHE A 121 4.23 20.07 -13.44
C PHE A 121 3.96 21.43 -14.07
N TRP A 122 2.69 21.77 -14.27
CA TRP A 122 2.28 23.04 -14.87
C TRP A 122 1.86 24.02 -13.77
N ALA A 123 2.72 25.00 -13.48
CA ALA A 123 2.51 26.05 -12.49
C ALA A 123 2.34 27.45 -13.14
N ALA A 124 2.23 27.51 -14.47
CA ALA A 124 2.11 28.75 -15.23
C ALA A 124 0.65 29.06 -15.62
N GLY A 125 0.31 30.36 -15.69
CA GLY A 125 -0.90 30.84 -16.37
C GLY A 125 -2.21 30.47 -15.67
N VAL A 126 -2.78 31.41 -14.94
CA VAL A 126 -4.16 31.34 -14.46
C VAL A 126 -5.07 32.15 -15.38
N GLN A 127 -6.27 31.63 -15.64
CA GLN A 127 -7.35 32.35 -16.33
C GLN A 127 -8.53 32.46 -15.39
N ALA A 128 -9.29 33.55 -15.50
CA ALA A 128 -10.53 33.67 -14.75
C ALA A 128 -11.51 32.56 -15.14
N ALA A 129 -12.28 32.07 -14.17
CA ALA A 129 -13.33 31.11 -14.45
C ALA A 129 -14.36 31.71 -15.43
N LYS A 130 -14.86 30.88 -16.36
CA LYS A 130 -15.89 31.31 -17.32
C LYS A 130 -17.20 31.53 -16.57
N MET A 131 -17.57 32.79 -16.35
CA MET A 131 -18.86 33.20 -15.79
C MET A 131 -19.57 34.11 -16.77
N GLN A 132 -20.82 33.78 -17.11
CA GLN A 132 -21.64 34.57 -18.01
C GLN A 132 -22.52 35.53 -17.21
N PHE A 133 -22.56 36.79 -17.65
CA PHE A 133 -23.48 37.81 -17.16
C PHE A 133 -24.45 38.17 -18.28
N ASN A 134 -25.73 38.37 -17.94
CA ASN A 134 -26.77 38.83 -18.86
C ASN A 134 -27.53 40.04 -18.26
N PRO A 135 -27.31 41.27 -18.73
CA PRO A 135 -26.47 41.66 -19.87
C PRO A 135 -24.95 41.44 -19.68
N PRO A 136 -24.17 41.29 -20.76
CA PRO A 136 -22.72 41.07 -20.68
C PRO A 136 -21.97 42.21 -19.98
N VAL A 137 -20.88 41.85 -19.30
CA VAL A 137 -20.03 42.79 -18.53
C VAL A 137 -18.63 42.88 -19.14
N ALA A 138 -17.95 44.00 -18.91
CA ALA A 138 -16.61 44.22 -19.43
C ALA A 138 -15.59 43.31 -18.73
N LEU A 139 -14.82 42.55 -19.51
CA LEU A 139 -13.73 41.70 -19.04
C LEU A 139 -12.36 42.30 -19.39
N ASP A 140 -11.33 41.93 -18.66
CA ASP A 140 -9.94 42.17 -19.06
C ASP A 140 -9.39 41.07 -19.98
N ARG A 141 -8.11 41.18 -20.38
CA ARG A 141 -7.46 40.18 -21.26
C ARG A 141 -7.34 38.79 -20.64
N ALA A 142 -7.39 38.68 -19.32
CA ALA A 142 -7.33 37.41 -18.58
C ALA A 142 -8.73 36.84 -18.26
N GLY A 143 -9.80 37.49 -18.75
CA GLY A 143 -11.19 37.10 -18.53
C GLY A 143 -11.76 37.55 -17.18
N ARG A 144 -11.06 38.40 -16.42
CA ARG A 144 -11.52 38.90 -15.12
C ARG A 144 -12.57 40.00 -15.31
N VAL A 145 -13.54 40.06 -14.42
CA VAL A 145 -14.61 41.07 -14.43
C VAL A 145 -14.06 42.41 -13.97
N LYS A 146 -14.21 43.45 -14.79
CA LYS A 146 -13.86 44.83 -14.40
C LYS A 146 -14.90 45.35 -13.43
N VAL A 147 -14.54 45.40 -12.14
CA VAL A 147 -15.45 45.82 -11.08
C VAL A 147 -15.30 47.31 -10.77
N ALA A 148 -16.36 47.91 -10.22
CA ALA A 148 -16.32 49.26 -9.71
C ALA A 148 -15.48 49.37 -8.42
N ALA A 149 -15.20 50.60 -7.98
CA ALA A 149 -14.36 50.86 -6.80
C ALA A 149 -14.91 50.23 -5.50
N ASP A 150 -16.22 49.95 -5.41
CA ASP A 150 -16.85 49.28 -4.27
C ASP A 150 -16.96 47.75 -4.43
N LEU A 151 -16.31 47.19 -5.46
CA LEU A 151 -16.27 45.77 -5.87
C LEU A 151 -17.56 45.25 -6.53
N THR A 152 -18.46 46.15 -6.91
CA THR A 152 -19.67 45.77 -7.65
C THR A 152 -19.42 45.56 -9.12
N VAL A 153 -20.27 44.76 -9.75
CA VAL A 153 -20.25 44.56 -11.20
C VAL A 153 -21.03 45.70 -11.87
N PRO A 154 -20.43 46.46 -12.81
CA PRO A 154 -21.15 47.50 -13.53
C PRO A 154 -22.44 46.98 -14.18
N GLY A 155 -23.56 47.67 -13.97
CA GLY A 155 -24.89 47.24 -14.42
C GLY A 155 -25.64 46.31 -13.44
N TYR A 156 -24.98 45.84 -12.37
CA TYR A 156 -25.58 44.97 -11.35
C TYR A 156 -25.35 45.54 -9.95
N ALA A 157 -26.31 46.33 -9.47
CA ALA A 157 -26.18 47.06 -8.22
C ALA A 157 -25.88 46.15 -7.01
N ASP A 158 -26.38 44.92 -6.96
CA ASP A 158 -26.24 44.04 -5.80
C ASP A 158 -25.35 42.82 -6.05
N THR A 159 -24.57 42.84 -7.13
CA THR A 159 -23.63 41.75 -7.47
C THR A 159 -22.20 42.21 -7.28
N PHE A 160 -21.42 41.40 -6.55
CA PHE A 160 -20.01 41.64 -6.27
C PHE A 160 -19.16 40.52 -6.85
N VAL A 161 -17.99 40.87 -7.39
CA VAL A 161 -16.98 39.90 -7.82
C VAL A 161 -15.68 40.24 -7.09
N ILE A 162 -15.04 39.23 -6.50
CA ILE A 162 -13.82 39.35 -5.70
C ILE A 162 -12.86 38.20 -6.00
N GLY A 163 -11.64 38.29 -5.49
CA GLY A 163 -10.56 37.34 -5.67
C GLY A 163 -10.06 37.34 -7.11
N ASP A 164 -9.58 36.18 -7.55
CA ASP A 164 -8.91 36.04 -8.85
C ASP A 164 -9.82 36.32 -10.07
N MET A 165 -11.13 36.41 -9.86
CA MET A 165 -12.10 36.80 -10.89
C MET A 165 -12.28 38.31 -11.04
N ALA A 166 -11.81 39.11 -10.08
CA ALA A 166 -11.99 40.56 -10.09
C ALA A 166 -10.77 41.26 -10.72
N ALA A 167 -11.03 42.14 -11.68
CA ALA A 167 -10.07 43.14 -12.13
C ALA A 167 -10.36 44.43 -11.37
N VAL A 168 -9.68 44.60 -10.23
CA VAL A 168 -9.77 45.79 -9.39
C VAL A 168 -8.61 46.73 -9.74
N GLU A 169 -8.90 47.90 -10.27
CA GLU A 169 -7.88 48.90 -10.64
C GLU A 169 -7.53 49.77 -9.42
N MET A 170 -6.23 49.86 -9.10
CA MET A 170 -5.71 50.68 -8.00
C MET A 170 -5.28 52.06 -8.50
N GLU A 171 -4.59 52.07 -9.64
CA GLU A 171 -4.13 53.23 -10.40
C GLU A 171 -4.31 52.91 -11.88
N PRO A 172 -4.38 53.91 -12.79
CA PRO A 172 -4.49 53.66 -14.22
C PRO A 172 -3.47 52.63 -14.71
N GLY A 173 -3.94 51.46 -15.13
CA GLY A 173 -3.12 50.35 -15.61
C GLY A 173 -2.50 49.43 -14.55
N LYS A 174 -2.70 49.68 -13.25
CA LYS A 174 -2.25 48.81 -12.15
C LYS A 174 -3.44 48.15 -11.45
N PHE A 175 -3.48 46.83 -11.52
CA PHE A 175 -4.53 46.02 -10.91
C PHE A 175 -4.06 45.36 -9.62
N VAL A 176 -5.00 45.12 -8.71
CA VAL A 176 -4.77 44.31 -7.51
C VAL A 176 -4.27 42.93 -7.94
N PRO A 177 -3.19 42.41 -7.32
CA PRO A 177 -2.65 41.11 -7.70
C PRO A 177 -3.56 39.96 -7.25
N GLY A 178 -3.62 38.89 -8.05
CA GLY A 178 -4.36 37.66 -7.72
C GLY A 178 -3.64 36.87 -6.62
N LEU A 179 -3.75 37.33 -5.38
CA LEU A 179 -3.11 36.74 -4.21
C LEU A 179 -4.15 36.54 -3.09
N ALA A 180 -3.97 35.50 -2.28
CA ALA A 180 -4.86 35.22 -1.15
C ALA A 180 -5.03 36.41 -0.17
N PRO A 181 -3.99 37.20 0.20
CA PRO A 181 -4.16 38.40 1.03
C PRO A 181 -5.03 39.48 0.38
N ALA A 182 -5.06 39.60 -0.95
CA ALA A 182 -5.94 40.51 -1.66
C ALA A 182 -7.39 40.02 -1.58
N ALA A 183 -7.64 38.75 -1.92
CA ALA A 183 -8.97 38.14 -1.84
C ALA A 183 -9.58 38.22 -0.43
N ILE A 184 -8.76 38.03 0.62
CA ILE A 184 -9.21 38.19 2.03
C ILE A 184 -9.64 39.63 2.32
N GLN A 185 -8.89 40.63 1.82
CA GLN A 185 -9.23 42.04 2.02
C GLN A 185 -10.50 42.42 1.25
N GLU A 186 -10.64 41.96 0.00
CA GLU A 186 -11.81 42.16 -0.84
C GLU A 186 -13.05 41.52 -0.23
N GLY A 187 -12.95 40.29 0.28
CA GLY A 187 -14.05 39.62 0.99
C GLY A 187 -14.51 40.41 2.22
N LYS A 188 -13.57 40.92 3.03
CA LYS A 188 -13.89 41.78 4.18
C LYS A 188 -14.57 43.09 3.76
N ARG A 189 -14.13 43.71 2.67
CA ARG A 189 -14.75 44.94 2.15
C ARG A 189 -16.15 44.67 1.61
N THR A 190 -16.30 43.63 0.81
CA THR A 190 -17.57 43.20 0.21
C THR A 190 -18.59 42.91 1.29
N ALA A 191 -18.25 42.14 2.32
CA ALA A 191 -19.13 41.89 3.46
C ALA A 191 -19.62 43.19 4.12
N LYS A 192 -18.72 44.16 4.35
CA LYS A 192 -19.09 45.47 4.90
C LYS A 192 -20.00 46.27 3.97
N ASN A 193 -19.77 46.23 2.65
CA ASN A 193 -20.59 46.91 1.66
C ASN A 193 -21.97 46.27 1.50
N ILE A 194 -22.08 44.94 1.58
CA ILE A 194 -23.36 44.23 1.63
C ILE A 194 -24.15 44.68 2.87
N MET A 195 -23.54 44.66 4.05
CA MET A 195 -24.19 45.12 5.30
C MET A 195 -24.58 46.60 5.25
N ALA A 196 -23.80 47.45 4.59
CA ALA A 196 -24.15 48.85 4.38
C ALA A 196 -25.40 48.97 3.48
N SER A 197 -25.45 48.21 2.38
CA SER A 197 -26.58 48.20 1.43
C SER A 197 -27.89 47.79 2.12
N VAL A 198 -27.86 46.70 2.89
CA VAL A 198 -29.02 46.20 3.66
C VAL A 198 -29.54 47.25 4.65
N ARG A 199 -28.66 48.11 5.16
CA ARG A 199 -29.01 49.19 6.11
C ARG A 199 -29.34 50.53 5.43
N GLY A 200 -29.38 50.59 4.10
CA GLY A 200 -29.56 51.84 3.36
C GLY A 200 -28.39 52.84 3.51
N LEU A 201 -27.21 52.37 3.92
CA LEU A 201 -26.02 53.19 4.09
C LEU A 201 -25.16 53.20 2.82
N LYS A 202 -24.43 54.31 2.60
CA LYS A 202 -23.51 54.46 1.46
C LYS A 202 -22.35 53.47 1.54
N ARG A 203 -22.13 52.73 0.44
CA ARG A 203 -20.98 51.82 0.26
C ARG A 203 -19.65 52.58 0.25
N LYS A 204 -18.57 51.89 0.61
CA LYS A 204 -17.23 52.46 0.64
C LYS A 204 -16.32 51.79 -0.40
N PRO A 205 -15.40 52.54 -1.03
CA PRO A 205 -14.46 51.97 -1.98
C PRO A 205 -13.51 50.97 -1.29
N PHE A 206 -13.06 49.99 -2.05
CA PHE A 206 -11.95 49.11 -1.72
C PHE A 206 -10.63 49.86 -1.87
N LYS A 207 -9.72 49.61 -0.93
CA LYS A 207 -8.34 50.07 -0.99
C LYS A 207 -7.48 48.88 -0.62
N TYR A 208 -6.65 48.43 -1.57
CA TYR A 208 -5.72 47.34 -1.34
C TYR A 208 -4.60 47.82 -0.43
N ASN A 209 -4.36 47.10 0.66
CA ASN A 209 -3.17 47.30 1.47
C ASN A 209 -2.19 46.17 1.16
N ASP A 210 -1.09 46.51 0.49
CA ASP A 210 -0.04 45.54 0.19
C ASP A 210 0.69 45.16 1.48
N LYS A 211 0.61 43.88 1.84
CA LYS A 211 1.29 43.33 3.01
C LYS A 211 2.67 42.76 2.68
N GLY A 212 3.08 42.85 1.42
CA GLY A 212 4.25 42.18 0.89
C GLY A 212 3.96 40.77 0.39
N GLN A 213 5.01 40.17 -0.16
CA GLN A 213 5.01 38.87 -0.81
C GLN A 213 6.23 38.06 -0.37
N MET A 214 6.08 36.74 -0.35
CA MET A 214 7.13 35.82 0.05
C MET A 214 7.05 34.57 -0.83
N ALA A 215 8.19 33.97 -1.14
CA ALA A 215 8.28 32.70 -1.83
C ALA A 215 9.37 31.85 -1.17
N THR A 216 9.09 30.57 -0.95
CA THR A 216 10.13 29.61 -0.58
C THR A 216 10.84 29.11 -1.82
N ILE A 217 12.11 28.75 -1.68
CA ILE A 217 12.90 28.18 -2.77
C ILE A 217 13.26 26.75 -2.39
N GLY A 218 13.74 26.54 -1.18
CA GLY A 218 14.02 25.22 -0.63
C GLY A 218 14.23 25.30 0.87
N LYS A 219 14.74 24.21 1.46
CA LYS A 219 15.10 24.23 2.88
C LYS A 219 16.13 25.33 3.13
N HIS A 220 15.87 26.18 4.13
CA HIS A 220 16.72 27.31 4.51
C HIS A 220 16.86 28.44 3.47
N ARG A 221 16.08 28.42 2.38
CA ARG A 221 16.13 29.42 1.30
C ARG A 221 14.73 29.96 0.99
N ALA A 222 14.55 31.26 1.13
CA ALA A 222 13.32 31.96 0.75
C ALA A 222 13.64 33.42 0.39
N VAL A 223 12.70 34.09 -0.25
CA VAL A 223 12.73 35.53 -0.53
C VAL A 223 11.48 36.21 0.00
N MET A 224 11.64 37.41 0.52
CA MET A 224 10.59 38.24 1.10
C MET A 224 10.75 39.69 0.63
N GLN A 225 9.62 40.29 0.29
CA GLN A 225 9.54 41.71 -0.02
C GLN A 225 8.31 42.33 0.64
N SER A 226 8.48 43.45 1.33
CA SER A 226 7.37 44.24 1.89
C SER A 226 7.71 45.73 1.80
N GLY A 227 7.09 46.44 0.85
CA GLY A 227 7.48 47.82 0.54
C GLY A 227 8.93 47.89 0.09
N SER A 228 9.75 48.73 0.75
CA SER A 228 11.19 48.85 0.49
C SER A 228 12.04 47.78 1.18
N LEU A 229 11.48 47.01 2.11
CA LEU A 229 12.20 45.95 2.79
C LEU A 229 12.35 44.73 1.87
N LYS A 230 13.58 44.30 1.65
CA LYS A 230 13.96 43.13 0.85
C LYS A 230 14.83 42.22 1.71
N MET A 231 14.49 40.94 1.76
CA MET A 231 15.22 39.95 2.55
C MET A 231 15.28 38.62 1.79
N GLY A 232 16.41 37.93 1.88
CA GLY A 232 16.62 36.62 1.24
C GLY A 232 17.35 35.62 2.13
N GLY A 233 17.37 34.36 1.70
CA GLY A 233 18.08 33.28 2.37
C GLY A 233 17.44 32.83 3.68
N TYR A 234 18.28 32.44 4.65
CA TYR A 234 17.84 31.80 5.89
C TYR A 234 16.93 32.68 6.76
N ILE A 235 17.21 33.99 6.85
CA ILE A 235 16.40 34.92 7.65
C ILE A 235 15.01 35.09 7.03
N ALA A 236 14.94 35.23 5.70
CA ALA A 236 13.66 35.26 4.99
C ALA A 236 12.90 33.94 5.14
N TRP A 237 13.59 32.80 5.18
CA TRP A 237 12.99 31.49 5.41
C TRP A 237 12.41 31.35 6.84
N LEU A 238 13.09 31.85 7.86
CA LEU A 238 12.57 31.91 9.24
C LEU A 238 11.35 32.85 9.34
N ALA A 239 11.40 34.01 8.68
CA ALA A 239 10.27 34.93 8.61
C ALA A 239 9.07 34.27 7.90
N TRP A 240 9.31 33.56 6.80
CA TRP A 240 8.29 32.82 6.06
C TRP A 240 7.60 31.80 6.96
N LEU A 241 8.40 31.02 7.70
CA LEU A 241 7.92 30.01 8.63
C LEU A 241 7.01 30.62 9.70
N PHE A 242 7.46 31.71 10.32
CA PHE A 242 6.71 32.44 11.34
C PHE A 242 5.35 32.93 10.81
N VAL A 243 5.36 33.60 9.65
CA VAL A 243 4.13 34.15 9.03
C VAL A 243 3.15 33.04 8.67
N HIS A 244 3.62 31.95 8.04
CA HIS A 244 2.75 30.84 7.64
C HIS A 244 2.09 30.17 8.85
N ILE A 245 2.83 29.96 9.93
CA ILE A 245 2.28 29.41 11.17
C ILE A 245 1.24 30.35 11.79
N PHE A 246 1.51 31.66 11.79
CA PHE A 246 0.60 32.65 12.36
C PHE A 246 -0.74 32.72 11.62
N TYR A 247 -0.77 32.45 10.31
CA TYR A 247 -1.99 32.47 9.49
C TYR A 247 -2.68 31.11 9.34
N LEU A 248 -2.14 30.00 9.86
CA LEU A 248 -2.84 28.70 9.93
C LEU A 248 -4.13 28.84 10.74
N ILE A 249 -5.27 28.49 10.16
CA ILE A 249 -6.59 28.64 10.80
C ILE A 249 -6.69 27.69 12.01
N GLY A 250 -7.04 28.22 13.20
CA GLY A 250 -7.27 27.46 14.44
C GLY A 250 -6.09 27.45 15.42
N PHE A 251 -6.24 28.13 16.56
CA PHE A 251 -5.17 28.32 17.57
C PHE A 251 -4.65 27.00 18.16
N ARG A 252 -5.51 25.98 18.26
CA ARG A 252 -5.19 24.67 18.85
C ARG A 252 -4.33 23.77 17.95
N ASN A 253 -4.31 24.01 16.63
CA ASN A 253 -3.46 23.28 15.68
C ASN A 253 -2.04 23.84 15.61
N ARG A 254 -1.83 25.13 15.93
CA ARG A 254 -0.54 25.83 15.72
C ARG A 254 0.57 25.33 16.64
N VAL A 255 0.30 25.24 17.95
CA VAL A 255 1.29 24.77 18.94
C VAL A 255 1.65 23.31 18.68
N SER A 256 0.65 22.46 18.37
CA SER A 256 0.90 21.05 18.04
C SER A 256 1.74 20.88 16.78
N VAL A 257 1.47 21.66 15.72
CA VAL A 257 2.28 21.64 14.48
C VAL A 257 3.70 22.14 14.77
N MET A 258 3.86 23.21 15.55
CA MET A 258 5.18 23.71 15.93
C MET A 258 5.97 22.70 16.76
N SER A 259 5.36 22.08 17.78
CA SER A 259 6.02 21.05 18.59
C SER A 259 6.39 19.82 17.76
N GLN A 260 5.52 19.39 16.86
CA GLN A 260 5.81 18.29 15.94
C GLN A 260 6.96 18.63 14.99
N TRP A 261 7.03 19.86 14.47
CA TRP A 261 8.10 20.32 13.59
C TRP A 261 9.43 20.50 14.31
N VAL A 262 9.43 21.06 15.53
CA VAL A 262 10.63 21.17 16.38
C VAL A 262 11.16 19.78 16.73
N TRP A 263 10.28 18.84 17.07
CA TRP A 263 10.64 17.46 17.34
C TRP A 263 11.22 16.76 16.09
N ASN A 264 10.62 16.99 14.93
CA ASN A 264 11.11 16.46 13.65
C ASN A 264 12.46 17.08 13.25
N TYR A 265 12.69 18.36 13.55
CA TYR A 265 13.93 19.06 13.25
C TYR A 265 15.08 18.63 14.18
N LEU A 266 14.79 18.36 15.46
CA LEU A 266 15.80 18.00 16.46
C LEU A 266 16.11 16.50 16.52
N PHE A 267 15.15 15.61 16.23
CA PHE A 267 15.26 14.19 16.58
C PHE A 267 14.95 13.18 15.47
N SER A 268 14.50 13.57 14.27
CA SER A 268 14.11 12.61 13.22
C SER A 268 14.96 12.67 11.96
N LYS A 269 15.63 11.54 11.64
CA LYS A 269 15.94 11.18 10.25
C LYS A 269 14.61 11.06 9.51
N ARG A 270 14.37 11.93 8.52
CA ARG A 270 13.15 11.87 7.71
C ARG A 270 13.12 10.56 6.92
N GLY A 271 11.97 9.89 6.91
CA GLY A 271 11.49 9.24 5.70
C GLY A 271 10.38 10.11 5.14
N ALA A 272 10.49 10.60 3.90
CA ALA A 272 9.35 11.13 3.16
C ALA A 272 8.48 9.96 2.69
N ARG A 273 7.94 9.19 3.64
CA ARG A 273 7.15 8.00 3.36
C ARG A 273 5.68 8.37 3.37
N LEU A 274 5.16 8.68 2.20
CA LEU A 274 3.73 8.78 2.01
C LEU A 274 3.18 7.35 1.85
N ILE A 275 2.70 6.75 2.94
CA ILE A 275 1.88 5.52 2.86
C ILE A 275 0.46 6.01 2.53
N THR A 276 0.19 6.27 1.25
CA THR A 276 -1.17 6.60 0.78
C THR A 276 -1.72 5.44 -0.03
N ASP A 277 -2.88 4.97 0.45
CA ASP A 277 -3.78 3.94 -0.07
C ASP A 277 -3.26 2.50 -0.23
N ARG A 278 -4.17 1.57 0.06
CA ARG A 278 -3.98 0.11 0.16
C ARG A 278 -3.67 -0.58 -1.18
N ASP A 279 -3.49 0.18 -2.25
CA ASP A 279 -3.03 -0.35 -3.53
C ASP A 279 -1.51 -0.44 -3.47
N TRP A 280 -1.04 -1.53 -2.86
CA TRP A 280 0.34 -1.92 -2.96
C TRP A 280 0.66 -2.06 -4.45
N HIS A 281 1.33 -1.07 -5.05
CA HIS A 281 1.96 -1.21 -6.36
C HIS A 281 3.19 -2.15 -6.32
N LEU A 282 3.18 -3.11 -5.40
CA LEU A 282 4.06 -4.27 -5.44
C LEU A 282 3.55 -5.12 -6.60
N LYS A 283 4.30 -5.15 -7.70
CA LYS A 283 4.15 -6.20 -8.72
C LYS A 283 4.51 -7.54 -8.05
N SER A 284 3.53 -8.18 -7.44
CA SER A 284 3.68 -9.48 -6.79
C SER A 284 3.26 -10.59 -7.76
N LEU A 285 4.02 -11.68 -7.72
CA LEU A 285 3.78 -12.88 -8.51
C LEU A 285 3.90 -14.09 -7.59
N ILE A 286 2.89 -14.96 -7.62
CA ILE A 286 2.84 -16.21 -6.87
C ILE A 286 2.93 -17.34 -7.90
N LEU A 287 3.99 -18.13 -7.80
CA LEU A 287 4.22 -19.29 -8.65
C LEU A 287 3.69 -20.54 -7.94
N GLU A 288 2.81 -21.28 -8.59
CA GLU A 288 2.27 -22.55 -8.11
C GLU A 288 2.53 -23.63 -9.17
N ARG A 289 3.11 -24.74 -8.72
CA ARG A 289 3.47 -25.86 -9.60
C ARG A 289 2.26 -26.56 -10.18
N ALA A 290 1.19 -26.70 -9.41
CA ALA A 290 -0.01 -27.41 -9.87
C ALA A 290 -0.93 -26.51 -10.71
N ALA A 291 -2.01 -27.11 -11.21
CA ALA A 291 -2.99 -26.45 -12.06
C ALA A 291 -3.97 -25.52 -11.29
N GLU A 292 -4.06 -25.63 -9.96
CA GLU A 292 -4.86 -24.73 -9.14
C GLU A 292 -4.28 -24.57 -7.72
N VAL A 293 -4.79 -23.61 -6.96
CA VAL A 293 -4.39 -23.40 -5.56
C VAL A 293 -4.71 -24.59 -4.65
N GLY A 294 -4.24 -24.57 -3.41
CA GLY A 294 -4.73 -25.46 -2.34
C GLY A 294 -3.68 -26.39 -1.75
N GLY A 295 -2.58 -26.66 -2.46
CA GLY A 295 -1.45 -27.44 -1.96
C GLY A 295 -1.88 -28.78 -1.34
N THR A 296 -1.51 -29.02 -0.08
CA THR A 296 -1.87 -30.23 0.66
C THR A 296 -3.38 -30.51 0.66
N TRP A 297 -4.24 -29.47 0.71
CA TRP A 297 -5.69 -29.64 0.71
C TRP A 297 -6.28 -29.86 -0.68
N ARG A 298 -5.53 -29.61 -1.75
CA ARG A 298 -5.90 -30.05 -3.10
C ARG A 298 -5.48 -31.50 -3.32
N ASP A 299 -4.27 -31.84 -2.90
CA ASP A 299 -3.62 -33.13 -3.24
C ASP A 299 -4.07 -34.31 -2.37
N ASN A 300 -4.43 -34.08 -1.10
CA ASN A 300 -4.84 -35.17 -0.19
C ASN A 300 -6.34 -35.43 -0.27
N VAL A 301 -6.72 -36.50 -0.95
CA VAL A 301 -8.13 -36.83 -1.20
C VAL A 301 -8.55 -38.21 -0.68
N TYR A 302 -7.77 -38.77 0.24
CA TYR A 302 -8.05 -40.06 0.87
C TYR A 302 -9.29 -39.99 1.79
N PRO A 303 -10.00 -41.12 1.99
CA PRO A 303 -11.17 -41.17 2.87
C PRO A 303 -10.88 -40.67 4.28
N GLY A 304 -11.70 -39.72 4.75
CA GLY A 304 -11.59 -39.16 6.11
C GLY A 304 -10.64 -37.99 6.27
N CYS A 305 -9.99 -37.54 5.17
CA CYS A 305 -9.09 -36.39 5.22
C CYS A 305 -9.77 -35.15 5.82
N ALA A 306 -9.22 -34.63 6.92
CA ALA A 306 -9.76 -33.49 7.66
C ALA A 306 -8.66 -32.75 8.43
N CYS A 307 -8.90 -31.51 8.87
CA CYS A 307 -7.92 -30.77 9.68
C CYS A 307 -7.74 -31.36 11.08
N ASP A 308 -6.51 -31.54 11.55
CA ASP A 308 -6.23 -32.03 12.92
C ASP A 308 -6.38 -30.94 14.00
N VAL A 309 -6.58 -29.70 13.57
CA VAL A 309 -6.88 -28.58 14.45
C VAL A 309 -8.31 -28.11 14.27
N GLN A 310 -8.87 -27.48 15.30
CA GLN A 310 -10.26 -27.06 15.24
C GLN A 310 -10.47 -26.02 14.14
N SER A 311 -11.52 -26.16 13.34
CA SER A 311 -11.73 -25.43 12.08
C SER A 311 -11.67 -23.91 12.23
N HIS A 312 -12.12 -23.35 13.35
CA HIS A 312 -12.06 -21.91 13.61
C HIS A 312 -10.62 -21.36 13.67
N LEU A 313 -9.61 -22.21 13.93
CA LEU A 313 -8.20 -21.86 13.77
C LEU A 313 -7.66 -22.14 12.37
N TYR A 314 -8.36 -22.95 11.57
CA TYR A 314 -7.99 -23.33 10.20
C TYR A 314 -8.43 -22.31 9.14
N SER A 315 -8.43 -21.05 9.52
CA SER A 315 -8.65 -19.89 8.66
C SER A 315 -7.61 -18.81 8.98
N TYR A 316 -7.33 -17.94 8.01
CA TYR A 316 -6.46 -16.79 8.21
C TYR A 316 -7.09 -15.85 9.25
N SER A 317 -6.26 -15.21 10.05
CA SER A 317 -6.71 -14.28 11.11
C SER A 317 -7.51 -13.11 10.54
N PHE A 318 -7.20 -12.67 9.33
CA PHE A 318 -7.88 -11.59 8.61
C PHE A 318 -9.04 -12.08 7.73
N ALA A 319 -9.22 -13.39 7.56
CA ALA A 319 -10.27 -13.99 6.75
C ALA A 319 -10.94 -15.17 7.48
N PRO A 320 -11.55 -14.94 8.65
CA PRO A 320 -12.22 -16.01 9.38
C PRO A 320 -13.41 -16.57 8.58
N ASN A 321 -13.61 -17.89 8.61
CA ASN A 321 -14.73 -18.55 7.93
C ASN A 321 -15.85 -18.88 8.93
N PRO A 322 -17.01 -18.20 8.87
CA PRO A 322 -18.13 -18.48 9.78
C PRO A 322 -18.91 -19.75 9.40
N ASN A 323 -18.66 -20.30 8.22
CA ASN A 323 -19.47 -21.35 7.63
C ASN A 323 -18.97 -22.77 7.93
N TRP A 324 -18.01 -22.93 8.84
CA TRP A 324 -17.49 -24.25 9.19
C TRP A 324 -18.62 -25.21 9.58
N SER A 325 -18.66 -26.38 8.96
CA SER A 325 -19.72 -27.37 9.15
C SER A 325 -19.55 -28.17 10.45
N ARG A 326 -18.30 -28.34 10.90
CA ARG A 326 -17.92 -29.14 12.07
C ARG A 326 -16.74 -28.52 12.80
N SER A 327 -16.51 -28.98 14.04
CA SER A 327 -15.32 -28.56 14.79
C SER A 327 -14.01 -28.98 14.16
N TYR A 328 -14.01 -30.02 13.32
CA TYR A 328 -12.90 -30.35 12.44
C TYR A 328 -13.41 -30.63 11.04
N SER A 329 -13.10 -29.72 10.11
CA SER A 329 -13.68 -29.71 8.77
C SER A 329 -13.01 -30.72 7.85
N PRO A 330 -13.77 -31.38 6.97
CA PRO A 330 -13.22 -32.28 5.97
C PRO A 330 -12.45 -31.49 4.90
N GLN A 331 -11.57 -32.18 4.19
CA GLN A 331 -10.72 -31.59 3.15
C GLN A 331 -11.47 -30.73 2.12
N PRO A 332 -12.62 -31.14 1.55
CA PRO A 332 -13.27 -30.34 0.51
C PRO A 332 -13.69 -28.95 1.01
N GLU A 333 -14.04 -28.83 2.29
CA GLU A 333 -14.47 -27.57 2.89
C GLU A 333 -13.30 -26.60 3.09
N ILE A 334 -12.16 -27.12 3.53
CA ILE A 334 -10.92 -26.34 3.66
C ILE A 334 -10.41 -25.93 2.28
N PHE A 335 -10.51 -26.84 1.31
CA PHE A 335 -10.09 -26.54 -0.04
C PHE A 335 -10.92 -25.41 -0.66
N ASN A 336 -12.25 -25.47 -0.50
CA ASN A 336 -13.15 -24.40 -0.94
C ASN A 336 -12.88 -23.08 -0.23
N TYR A 337 -12.54 -23.10 1.06
CA TYR A 337 -12.13 -21.89 1.78
C TYR A 337 -10.87 -21.24 1.19
N LEU A 338 -9.88 -22.02 0.75
CA LEU A 338 -8.70 -21.49 0.08
C LEU A 338 -9.03 -20.87 -1.29
N LYS A 339 -9.93 -21.49 -2.06
CA LYS A 339 -10.45 -20.93 -3.33
C LYS A 339 -11.20 -19.62 -3.11
N ASP A 340 -12.07 -19.57 -2.10
CA ASP A 340 -12.79 -18.36 -1.70
C ASP A 340 -11.83 -17.24 -1.25
N CYS A 341 -10.72 -17.55 -0.57
CA CYS A 341 -9.71 -16.55 -0.25
C CYS A 341 -9.04 -15.96 -1.50
N VAL A 342 -8.72 -16.78 -2.50
CA VAL A 342 -8.14 -16.28 -3.77
C VAL A 342 -9.07 -15.26 -4.41
N GLN A 343 -10.36 -15.59 -4.51
CA GLN A 343 -11.39 -14.71 -5.08
C GLN A 343 -11.61 -13.45 -4.25
N ARG A 344 -11.80 -13.60 -2.94
CA ARG A 344 -12.08 -12.49 -2.01
C ARG A 344 -10.97 -11.45 -1.99
N PHE A 345 -9.72 -11.87 -2.18
CA PHE A 345 -8.55 -11.00 -2.18
C PHE A 345 -7.99 -10.73 -3.58
N SER A 346 -8.73 -11.11 -4.64
CA SER A 346 -8.39 -10.84 -6.04
C SER A 346 -6.97 -11.29 -6.43
N LEU A 347 -6.56 -12.46 -5.96
CA LEU A 347 -5.20 -12.99 -6.15
C LEU A 347 -5.00 -13.65 -7.53
N GLU A 348 -6.05 -13.79 -8.32
CA GLU A 348 -6.00 -14.47 -9.63
C GLU A 348 -4.99 -13.83 -10.59
N SER A 349 -4.93 -12.50 -10.62
CA SER A 349 -4.00 -11.76 -11.48
C SER A 349 -2.53 -11.98 -11.10
N HIS A 350 -2.29 -12.33 -9.83
CA HIS A 350 -0.98 -12.55 -9.24
C HIS A 350 -0.52 -14.01 -9.32
N LEU A 351 -1.42 -14.96 -9.61
CA LEU A 351 -1.10 -16.39 -9.63
C LEU A 351 -0.66 -16.85 -11.02
N ARG A 352 0.37 -17.69 -11.08
CA ARG A 352 0.76 -18.45 -12.26
C ARG A 352 0.85 -19.92 -11.90
N PHE A 353 -0.07 -20.70 -12.47
CA PHE A 353 -0.18 -22.14 -12.30
C PHE A 353 0.70 -22.89 -13.31
N GLY A 354 1.04 -24.14 -13.01
CA GLY A 354 1.90 -24.97 -13.86
C GLY A 354 3.37 -24.54 -13.88
N VAL A 355 3.78 -23.67 -12.95
CA VAL A 355 5.14 -23.13 -12.89
C VAL A 355 5.90 -23.78 -11.74
N ASP A 356 6.77 -24.71 -12.08
CA ASP A 356 7.63 -25.39 -11.11
C ASP A 356 8.91 -24.58 -10.90
N VAL A 357 9.21 -24.19 -9.67
CA VAL A 357 10.43 -23.45 -9.33
C VAL A 357 11.55 -24.44 -9.04
N LYS A 358 12.63 -24.39 -9.83
CA LYS A 358 13.75 -25.35 -9.79
C LYS A 358 14.93 -24.85 -8.97
N SER A 359 15.28 -23.56 -9.11
CA SER A 359 16.35 -22.92 -8.33
C SER A 359 16.05 -21.43 -8.14
N ALA A 360 16.71 -20.84 -7.15
CA ALA A 360 16.71 -19.40 -6.93
C ALA A 360 18.11 -18.96 -6.49
N ASP A 361 18.75 -18.12 -7.32
CA ASP A 361 20.13 -17.70 -7.18
C ASP A 361 20.19 -16.19 -6.98
N TRP A 362 20.92 -15.72 -5.97
CA TRP A 362 21.08 -14.29 -5.71
C TRP A 362 22.16 -13.69 -6.63
N ASN A 363 21.78 -12.71 -7.46
CA ASN A 363 22.72 -11.92 -8.25
C ASN A 363 23.14 -10.67 -7.46
N ALA A 364 24.38 -10.65 -6.96
CA ALA A 364 24.90 -9.55 -6.17
C ALA A 364 25.12 -8.26 -6.98
N ALA A 365 25.44 -8.35 -8.28
CA ALA A 365 25.68 -7.19 -9.12
C ALA A 365 24.38 -6.42 -9.40
N GLU A 366 23.30 -7.15 -9.72
CA GLU A 366 21.98 -6.57 -10.00
C GLU A 366 21.14 -6.34 -8.73
N LYS A 367 21.54 -6.95 -7.60
CA LYS A 367 20.78 -6.99 -6.34
C LYS A 367 19.37 -7.58 -6.51
N LEU A 368 19.27 -8.64 -7.33
CA LEU A 368 18.02 -9.35 -7.64
C LEU A 368 18.21 -10.87 -7.48
N TRP A 369 17.13 -11.57 -7.13
CA TRP A 369 17.02 -13.02 -7.26
C TRP A 369 16.72 -13.40 -8.70
N LYS A 370 17.49 -14.33 -9.23
CA LYS A 370 17.23 -15.05 -10.47
C LYS A 370 16.54 -16.37 -10.11
N VAL A 371 15.29 -16.55 -10.52
CA VAL A 371 14.47 -17.72 -10.21
C VAL A 371 14.27 -18.53 -11.48
N GLU A 372 14.86 -19.72 -11.53
CA GLU A 372 14.72 -20.65 -12.66
C GLU A 372 13.48 -21.53 -12.47
N THR A 373 12.65 -21.60 -13.51
CA THR A 373 11.38 -22.34 -13.46
C THR A 373 11.19 -23.27 -14.65
N SER A 374 10.08 -24.02 -14.66
CA SER A 374 9.67 -24.84 -15.81
C SER A 374 9.32 -24.03 -17.06
N ASN A 375 9.00 -22.74 -16.95
CA ASN A 375 8.53 -21.90 -18.06
C ASN A 375 9.40 -20.66 -18.35
N GLY A 376 10.62 -20.63 -17.81
CA GLY A 376 11.57 -19.54 -18.02
C GLY A 376 12.17 -19.01 -16.71
N THR A 377 12.91 -17.92 -16.83
CA THR A 377 13.59 -17.28 -15.71
C THR A 377 12.83 -16.02 -15.27
N TYR A 378 12.63 -15.86 -13.96
CA TYR A 378 12.06 -14.65 -13.37
C TYR A 378 13.13 -13.90 -12.57
N HIS A 379 13.08 -12.57 -12.57
CA HIS A 379 13.93 -11.73 -11.74
C HIS A 379 13.06 -11.00 -10.71
N THR A 380 13.45 -11.06 -9.43
CA THR A 380 12.69 -10.40 -8.35
C THR A 380 13.61 -9.84 -7.28
N GLN A 381 13.23 -8.72 -6.67
CA GLN A 381 13.95 -8.16 -5.53
C GLN A 381 13.72 -8.96 -4.25
N PHE A 382 12.49 -9.45 -4.06
CA PHE A 382 12.09 -10.19 -2.86
C PHE A 382 11.59 -11.57 -3.26
N LEU A 383 12.09 -12.59 -2.56
CA LEU A 383 11.68 -13.97 -2.73
C LEU A 383 11.16 -14.50 -1.40
N ALA A 384 9.91 -14.97 -1.39
CA ALA A 384 9.31 -15.68 -0.27
C ALA A 384 9.09 -17.14 -0.67
N ALA A 385 9.91 -18.04 -0.14
CA ALA A 385 9.79 -19.46 -0.43
C ALA A 385 8.73 -20.12 0.47
N ALA A 386 7.67 -20.67 -0.14
CA ALA A 386 6.62 -21.41 0.55
C ALA A 386 6.36 -22.83 -0.03
N PRO A 387 7.39 -23.65 -0.35
CA PRO A 387 7.21 -24.92 -1.05
C PRO A 387 6.48 -26.01 -0.22
N GLY A 388 6.51 -25.90 1.11
CA GLY A 388 5.86 -26.83 2.03
C GLY A 388 6.47 -28.24 2.05
N PRO A 389 6.69 -28.87 3.22
CA PRO A 389 7.37 -30.19 3.28
C PRO A 389 6.44 -31.38 2.96
N LEU A 390 5.16 -31.15 2.67
CA LEU A 390 4.12 -32.20 2.62
C LEU A 390 3.61 -32.49 1.20
N SER A 391 4.26 -31.94 0.17
CA SER A 391 3.86 -32.07 -1.23
C SER A 391 4.44 -33.31 -1.91
N GLU A 392 5.65 -33.73 -1.53
CA GLU A 392 6.31 -34.91 -2.09
C GLU A 392 6.10 -36.17 -1.24
N PRO A 393 5.62 -37.28 -1.81
CA PRO A 393 5.53 -38.55 -1.08
C PRO A 393 6.92 -39.10 -0.79
N SER A 394 7.15 -39.51 0.46
CA SER A 394 8.36 -40.24 0.83
C SER A 394 8.04 -41.74 0.87
N LEU A 395 8.38 -42.43 -0.21
CA LEU A 395 8.25 -43.89 -0.26
C LEU A 395 9.49 -44.56 0.37
N PRO A 396 9.32 -45.61 1.18
CA PRO A 396 10.45 -46.35 1.71
C PRO A 396 11.23 -47.02 0.57
N LYS A 397 12.56 -46.90 0.59
CA LYS A 397 13.45 -47.57 -0.36
C LYS A 397 13.50 -49.08 -0.05
N LEU A 398 12.56 -49.83 -0.61
CA LEU A 398 12.48 -51.29 -0.48
C LEU A 398 12.75 -51.91 -1.85
N ALA A 399 13.85 -52.67 -1.99
CA ALA A 399 14.22 -53.32 -3.25
C ALA A 399 13.14 -54.27 -3.80
N SER A 400 12.25 -54.75 -2.94
CA SER A 400 11.13 -55.63 -3.29
C SER A 400 9.85 -54.89 -3.70
N LEU A 401 9.76 -53.56 -3.55
CA LEU A 401 8.54 -52.81 -3.83
C LEU A 401 8.22 -52.77 -5.32
N GLU A 402 9.25 -52.72 -6.17
CA GLU A 402 9.13 -52.73 -7.64
C GLU A 402 8.58 -54.07 -8.17
N ASN A 403 8.80 -55.16 -7.42
CA ASN A 403 8.36 -56.50 -7.79
C ASN A 403 7.03 -56.90 -7.13
N PHE A 404 6.43 -56.02 -6.33
CA PHE A 404 5.17 -56.28 -5.65
C PHE A 404 4.01 -56.26 -6.66
N GLN A 405 3.32 -57.39 -6.79
CA GLN A 405 2.22 -57.56 -7.77
C GLN A 405 0.91 -56.91 -7.35
N GLY A 406 0.81 -56.42 -6.10
CA GLY A 406 -0.36 -55.72 -5.60
C GLY A 406 -0.28 -54.20 -5.81
N THR A 407 -1.36 -53.51 -5.48
CA THR A 407 -1.42 -52.04 -5.57
C THR A 407 -0.72 -51.38 -4.39
N VAL A 408 0.20 -50.46 -4.68
CA VAL A 408 0.83 -49.59 -3.69
C VAL A 408 0.27 -48.17 -3.84
N MET A 409 -0.14 -47.56 -2.73
CA MET A 409 -0.71 -46.22 -2.73
C MET A 409 -0.16 -45.40 -1.56
N HIS A 410 0.23 -44.16 -1.82
CA HIS A 410 0.59 -43.19 -0.77
C HIS A 410 -0.59 -42.26 -0.51
N SER A 411 -0.84 -41.92 0.76
CA SER A 411 -2.00 -41.08 1.14
C SER A 411 -2.06 -39.72 0.42
N SER A 412 -0.91 -39.11 0.11
CA SER A 412 -0.86 -37.84 -0.66
C SER A 412 -1.05 -37.98 -2.17
N ARG A 413 -1.11 -39.21 -2.70
CA ARG A 413 -1.36 -39.55 -4.11
C ARG A 413 -2.43 -40.63 -4.17
N TRP A 414 -3.55 -40.37 -3.48
CA TRP A 414 -4.63 -41.33 -3.33
C TRP A 414 -5.39 -41.50 -4.66
N ASP A 415 -5.51 -42.74 -5.13
CA ASP A 415 -6.33 -43.08 -6.29
C ASP A 415 -7.76 -43.39 -5.81
N GLN A 416 -8.68 -42.48 -6.13
CA GLN A 416 -10.10 -42.62 -5.79
C GLN A 416 -10.84 -43.66 -6.64
N SER A 417 -10.26 -44.08 -7.77
CA SER A 417 -10.89 -45.05 -8.67
C SER A 417 -10.72 -46.50 -8.22
N PHE A 418 -9.82 -46.76 -7.27
CA PHE A 418 -9.51 -48.10 -6.81
C PHE A 418 -10.63 -48.67 -5.92
N ASP A 419 -11.16 -49.85 -6.29
CA ASP A 419 -12.17 -50.56 -5.49
C ASP A 419 -11.52 -51.39 -4.37
N PHE A 420 -11.73 -50.94 -3.14
CA PHE A 420 -11.23 -51.58 -1.92
C PHE A 420 -12.10 -52.75 -1.42
N LYS A 421 -13.30 -52.94 -1.98
CA LYS A 421 -14.22 -54.00 -1.54
C LYS A 421 -13.62 -55.39 -1.72
N GLY A 422 -13.69 -56.19 -0.66
CA GLY A 422 -13.19 -57.56 -0.67
C GLY A 422 -11.66 -57.69 -0.70
N LYS A 423 -10.90 -56.59 -0.65
CA LYS A 423 -9.43 -56.62 -0.69
C LYS A 423 -8.81 -56.83 0.68
N LYS A 424 -7.59 -57.36 0.72
CA LYS A 424 -6.73 -57.38 1.91
C LYS A 424 -5.74 -56.23 1.80
N VAL A 425 -5.74 -55.33 2.78
CA VAL A 425 -4.98 -54.08 2.73
C VAL A 425 -4.02 -53.99 3.92
N GLY A 426 -2.78 -53.62 3.64
CA GLY A 426 -1.78 -53.28 4.65
C GLY A 426 -1.57 -51.76 4.70
N VAL A 427 -1.70 -51.16 5.88
CA VAL A 427 -1.38 -49.75 6.11
C VAL A 427 -0.07 -49.65 6.86
N VAL A 428 0.93 -49.02 6.26
CA VAL A 428 2.25 -48.85 6.86
C VAL A 428 2.36 -47.48 7.51
N GLY A 429 2.51 -47.46 8.84
CA GLY A 429 2.62 -46.25 9.65
C GLY A 429 1.32 -45.86 10.35
N THR A 430 1.47 -45.08 11.42
CA THR A 430 0.40 -44.64 12.32
C THR A 430 0.35 -43.11 12.48
N GLY A 431 0.78 -42.39 11.44
CA GLY A 431 0.72 -40.93 11.38
C GLY A 431 -0.71 -40.39 11.25
N ALA A 432 -0.85 -39.06 11.14
CA ALA A 432 -2.13 -38.37 11.06
C ALA A 432 -3.07 -38.95 9.97
N SER A 433 -2.56 -39.17 8.75
CA SER A 433 -3.33 -39.76 7.66
C SER A 433 -3.86 -41.16 8.00
N ALA A 434 -3.07 -42.00 8.67
CA ALA A 434 -3.49 -43.35 9.05
C ALA A 434 -4.61 -43.33 10.09
N ILE A 435 -4.53 -42.44 11.08
CA ILE A 435 -5.57 -42.26 12.12
C ILE A 435 -6.91 -41.85 11.50
N GLN A 436 -6.88 -41.09 10.40
CA GLN A 436 -8.08 -40.66 9.69
C GLN A 436 -8.61 -41.71 8.69
N LEU A 437 -7.71 -42.37 7.96
CA LEU A 437 -8.03 -43.33 6.90
C LEU A 437 -8.50 -44.68 7.44
N VAL A 438 -7.78 -45.26 8.40
CA VAL A 438 -8.00 -46.64 8.90
C VAL A 438 -9.44 -46.86 9.40
N PRO A 439 -10.05 -45.98 10.21
CA PRO A 439 -11.42 -46.19 10.71
C PRO A 439 -12.50 -46.22 9.64
N ILE A 440 -12.25 -45.60 8.48
CA ILE A 440 -13.16 -45.59 7.34
C ILE A 440 -12.87 -46.79 6.45
N LEU A 441 -11.60 -46.97 6.06
CA LEU A 441 -11.17 -48.02 5.16
C LEU A 441 -11.47 -49.43 5.70
N GLN A 442 -11.35 -49.64 7.01
CA GLN A 442 -11.63 -50.95 7.64
C GLN A 442 -13.07 -51.46 7.41
N LYS A 443 -14.01 -50.55 7.15
CA LYS A 443 -15.42 -50.89 6.90
C LYS A 443 -15.67 -51.40 5.47
N GLU A 444 -14.73 -51.17 4.55
CA GLU A 444 -14.88 -51.47 3.13
C GLU A 444 -14.04 -52.67 2.70
N VAL A 445 -12.88 -52.88 3.32
CA VAL A 445 -11.95 -53.96 2.97
C VAL A 445 -12.32 -55.29 3.64
N GLN A 446 -11.90 -56.42 3.06
CA GLN A 446 -12.07 -57.74 3.67
C GLN A 446 -11.21 -57.89 4.93
N HIS A 447 -9.99 -57.39 4.88
CA HIS A 447 -9.04 -57.47 5.99
C HIS A 447 -8.09 -56.27 5.95
N LEU A 448 -7.85 -55.66 7.12
CA LEU A 448 -6.96 -54.52 7.27
C LEU A 448 -5.88 -54.83 8.30
N THR A 449 -4.62 -54.76 7.89
CA THR A 449 -3.46 -54.89 8.79
C THR A 449 -2.76 -53.55 8.92
N VAL A 450 -2.54 -53.08 10.15
CA VAL A 450 -1.78 -51.84 10.41
C VAL A 450 -0.38 -52.20 10.91
N TYR A 451 0.64 -51.80 10.16
CA TYR A 451 2.04 -51.97 10.53
C TYR A 451 2.53 -50.73 11.27
N GLN A 452 2.85 -50.90 12.54
CA GLN A 452 3.27 -49.83 13.43
C GLN A 452 4.69 -50.07 13.93
N ARG A 453 5.57 -49.08 13.79
CA ARG A 453 6.90 -49.09 14.43
C ARG A 453 6.84 -48.57 15.88
N THR A 454 6.20 -47.42 16.07
CA THR A 454 6.07 -46.77 17.37
C THR A 454 4.60 -46.44 17.62
N PRO A 455 3.99 -46.92 18.73
CA PRO A 455 2.63 -46.53 19.10
C PRO A 455 2.51 -45.02 19.30
N ALA A 456 1.41 -44.46 18.83
CA ALA A 456 1.03 -43.06 19.05
C ALA A 456 0.02 -42.97 20.20
N TRP A 457 0.06 -41.86 20.94
CA TRP A 457 -0.99 -41.55 21.92
C TRP A 457 -2.29 -41.18 21.18
N VAL A 458 -3.34 -41.99 21.36
CA VAL A 458 -4.64 -41.77 20.70
C VAL A 458 -5.64 -41.18 21.69
N VAL A 459 -6.08 -39.96 21.42
CA VAL A 459 -7.06 -39.24 22.25
C VAL A 459 -8.39 -39.18 21.52
N PRO A 460 -9.53 -39.35 22.22
CA PRO A 460 -10.84 -39.08 21.64
C PRO A 460 -10.91 -37.66 21.04
N ARG A 461 -11.33 -37.58 19.79
CA ARG A 461 -11.47 -36.32 19.04
C ARG A 461 -12.95 -36.00 18.84
N PRO A 462 -13.58 -35.20 19.71
CA PRO A 462 -15.00 -34.87 19.58
C PRO A 462 -15.24 -33.97 18.36
N ASN A 463 -15.71 -34.58 17.27
CA ASN A 463 -16.02 -33.86 16.03
C ASN A 463 -17.50 -33.46 15.96
N ARG A 464 -17.93 -32.48 16.76
CA ARG A 464 -19.33 -32.01 16.75
C ARG A 464 -19.69 -31.28 15.46
N LYS A 465 -20.97 -31.36 15.08
CA LYS A 465 -21.54 -30.48 14.04
C LYS A 465 -21.66 -29.07 14.61
N ILE A 466 -21.35 -28.08 13.79
CA ILE A 466 -21.69 -26.68 14.05
C ILE A 466 -23.07 -26.46 13.44
N THR A 467 -24.01 -25.96 14.23
CA THR A 467 -25.40 -25.78 13.81
C THR A 467 -25.53 -24.62 12.81
N SER A 468 -26.59 -24.62 12.01
CA SER A 468 -26.91 -23.49 11.12
C SER A 468 -27.09 -22.18 11.90
N PHE A 469 -27.67 -22.26 13.10
CA PHE A 469 -27.82 -21.12 14.01
C PHE A 469 -26.47 -20.57 14.47
N GLU A 470 -25.55 -21.42 14.92
CA GLU A 470 -24.18 -21.00 15.27
C GLU A 470 -23.46 -20.34 14.09
N ARG A 471 -23.52 -20.93 12.89
CA ARG A 471 -22.92 -20.34 11.67
C ARG A 471 -23.52 -18.96 11.36
N HIS A 472 -24.84 -18.82 11.47
CA HIS A 472 -25.51 -17.53 11.28
C HIS A 472 -25.06 -16.48 12.30
N LEU A 473 -24.93 -16.86 13.58
CA LEU A 473 -24.42 -15.97 14.62
C LEU A 473 -22.97 -15.55 14.36
N PHE A 474 -22.10 -16.47 13.93
CA PHE A 474 -20.72 -16.12 13.58
C PHE A 474 -20.64 -15.19 12.37
N ALA A 475 -21.47 -15.40 11.35
CA ALA A 475 -21.52 -14.52 10.18
C ALA A 475 -22.03 -13.11 10.53
N LYS A 476 -23.03 -13.01 11.43
CA LYS A 476 -23.64 -11.73 11.84
C LYS A 476 -22.81 -10.98 12.88
N PHE A 477 -22.12 -11.69 13.76
CA PHE A 477 -21.36 -11.12 14.88
C PHE A 477 -19.90 -11.60 14.86
N PRO A 478 -19.01 -10.98 14.07
CA PRO A 478 -17.60 -11.38 13.97
C PRO A 478 -16.85 -11.38 15.31
N ALA A 479 -17.22 -10.52 16.25
CA ALA A 479 -16.63 -10.51 17.59
C ALA A 479 -16.90 -11.82 18.36
N LEU A 480 -18.07 -12.43 18.19
CA LEU A 480 -18.40 -13.72 18.79
C LEU A 480 -17.50 -14.82 18.23
N GLN A 481 -17.32 -14.84 16.91
CA GLN A 481 -16.43 -15.79 16.24
C GLN A 481 -14.98 -15.62 16.70
N SER A 482 -14.50 -14.39 16.82
CA SER A 482 -13.17 -14.07 17.33
C SER A 482 -13.00 -14.53 18.78
N GLY A 483 -14.00 -14.35 19.64
CA GLY A 483 -13.99 -14.84 21.02
C GLY A 483 -13.89 -16.37 21.10
N VAL A 484 -14.68 -17.09 20.29
CA VAL A 484 -14.59 -18.56 20.18
C VAL A 484 -13.21 -18.99 19.69
N ARG A 485 -12.69 -18.33 18.66
CA ARG A 485 -11.35 -18.59 18.12
C ARG A 485 -10.26 -18.37 19.17
N ALA A 486 -10.33 -17.28 19.93
CA ALA A 486 -9.39 -16.96 21.00
C ALA A 486 -9.43 -18.01 22.12
N GLY A 487 -10.63 -18.44 22.55
CA GLY A 487 -10.78 -19.51 23.54
C GLY A 487 -10.19 -20.84 23.07
N ILE A 488 -10.39 -21.19 21.80
CA ILE A 488 -9.76 -22.37 21.19
C ILE A 488 -8.23 -22.25 21.17
N ASN A 489 -7.70 -21.08 20.80
CA ASN A 489 -6.25 -20.85 20.78
C ASN A 489 -5.64 -20.98 22.19
N PHE A 490 -6.24 -20.31 23.17
CA PHE A 490 -5.81 -20.36 24.58
C PHE A 490 -5.80 -21.80 25.12
N MET A 491 -6.86 -22.57 24.85
CA MET A 491 -6.92 -23.98 25.23
C MET A 491 -5.77 -24.79 24.61
N ARG A 492 -5.41 -24.54 23.35
CA ARG A 492 -4.28 -25.21 22.70
C ARG A 492 -2.92 -24.78 23.24
N GLU A 493 -2.73 -23.52 23.58
CA GLU A 493 -1.50 -23.04 24.22
C GLU A 493 -1.25 -23.74 25.56
N ILE A 494 -2.31 -24.01 26.34
CA ILE A 494 -2.22 -24.82 27.57
C ILE A 494 -1.68 -26.23 27.27
N PHE A 495 -2.14 -26.87 26.19
CA PHE A 495 -1.62 -28.20 25.79
C PHE A 495 -0.13 -28.14 25.42
N VAL A 496 0.33 -27.07 24.77
CA VAL A 496 1.77 -26.87 24.45
C VAL A 496 2.61 -26.78 25.73
N ILE A 497 2.12 -26.10 26.77
CA ILE A 497 2.76 -26.06 28.10
C ILE A 497 2.81 -27.46 28.73
N GLY A 498 1.78 -28.27 28.52
CA GLY A 498 1.77 -29.68 28.93
C GLY A 498 2.91 -30.49 28.32
N PHE A 499 3.18 -30.32 27.02
CA PHE A 499 4.27 -31.01 26.32
C PHE A 499 5.67 -30.60 26.83
N THR A 500 5.84 -29.37 27.29
CA THR A 500 7.11 -28.91 27.89
C THR A 500 7.27 -29.30 29.36
N ARG A 501 6.19 -29.69 30.04
CA ARG A 501 6.19 -30.15 31.44
C ARG A 501 5.46 -31.49 31.58
N PRO A 502 6.12 -32.63 31.27
CA PRO A 502 5.49 -33.96 31.18
C PRO A 502 4.71 -34.39 32.43
N LYS A 503 5.08 -33.89 33.63
CA LYS A 503 4.36 -34.16 34.88
C LYS A 503 2.89 -33.70 34.84
N LEU A 504 2.59 -32.62 34.12
CA LEU A 504 1.22 -32.09 33.96
C LEU A 504 0.35 -32.97 33.05
N LEU A 505 0.97 -33.79 32.19
CA LEU A 505 0.26 -34.67 31.26
C LEU A 505 -0.09 -36.04 31.87
N ARG A 506 0.36 -36.37 33.09
CA ARG A 506 0.04 -37.67 33.74
C ARG A 506 -1.46 -37.90 33.91
N PHE A 507 -2.22 -36.83 34.18
CA PHE A 507 -3.68 -36.92 34.25
C PHE A 507 -4.27 -37.25 32.88
N LEU A 508 -3.80 -36.59 31.82
CA LEU A 508 -4.22 -36.88 30.45
C LEU A 508 -3.85 -38.31 30.03
N GLU A 509 -2.64 -38.77 30.38
CA GLU A 509 -2.16 -40.13 30.14
C GLU A 509 -3.09 -41.17 30.76
N PHE A 510 -3.54 -40.95 32.00
CA PHE A 510 -4.50 -41.81 32.67
C PHE A 510 -5.79 -41.96 31.86
N PHE A 511 -6.38 -40.85 31.38
CA PHE A 511 -7.58 -40.89 30.53
C PHE A 511 -7.33 -41.61 29.20
N ILE A 512 -6.17 -41.42 28.59
CA ILE A 512 -5.83 -42.09 27.33
C ILE A 512 -5.71 -43.60 27.54
N ARG A 513 -5.01 -44.04 28.59
CA ARG A 513 -4.89 -45.45 28.96
C ARG A 513 -6.25 -46.06 29.30
N TRP A 514 -7.11 -45.30 29.99
CA TRP A 514 -8.48 -45.73 30.30
C TRP A 514 -9.32 -45.90 29.02
N ASN A 515 -9.26 -44.94 28.09
CA ASN A 515 -9.91 -45.05 26.77
C ASN A 515 -9.42 -46.28 25.99
N LEU A 516 -8.11 -46.53 25.97
CA LEU A 516 -7.53 -47.72 25.35
C LEU A 516 -8.02 -49.02 26.02
N ALA A 517 -8.16 -49.02 27.35
CA ALA A 517 -8.69 -50.15 28.11
C ALA A 517 -10.17 -50.43 27.84
N GLN A 518 -10.97 -49.39 27.60
CA GLN A 518 -12.38 -49.53 27.22
C GLN A 518 -12.54 -50.02 25.77
N ALA A 519 -11.68 -49.56 24.86
CA ALA A 519 -11.78 -49.90 23.44
C ALA A 519 -11.23 -51.30 23.09
N ILE A 520 -10.25 -51.81 23.86
CA ILE A 520 -9.52 -53.04 23.53
C ILE A 520 -9.49 -53.98 24.74
N SER A 521 -10.19 -55.11 24.63
CA SER A 521 -10.22 -56.10 25.72
C SER A 521 -8.89 -56.85 25.88
N ASP A 522 -8.21 -57.16 24.77
CA ASP A 522 -6.93 -57.88 24.74
C ASP A 522 -5.83 -57.10 25.48
N ARG A 523 -5.21 -57.74 26.48
CA ARG A 523 -4.15 -57.13 27.31
C ARG A 523 -2.82 -57.00 26.58
N GLU A 524 -2.44 -57.99 25.77
CA GLU A 524 -1.18 -57.98 25.03
C GLU A 524 -1.22 -56.93 23.92
N LEU A 525 -2.36 -56.82 23.23
CA LEU A 525 -2.56 -55.79 22.23
C LEU A 525 -2.52 -54.38 22.84
N ARG A 526 -3.14 -54.17 24.01
CA ARG A 526 -3.06 -52.90 24.73
C ARG A 526 -1.63 -52.51 25.08
N LYS A 527 -0.82 -53.47 25.55
CA LYS A 527 0.59 -53.23 25.86
C LYS A 527 1.37 -52.79 24.63
N LYS A 528 1.14 -53.45 23.47
CA LYS A 528 1.77 -53.09 22.18
C LYS A 528 1.33 -51.74 21.62
N LEU A 529 0.11 -51.30 21.94
CA LEU A 529 -0.45 -50.01 21.51
C LEU A 529 -0.20 -48.86 22.50
N THR A 530 0.38 -49.15 23.67
CA THR A 530 0.73 -48.12 24.65
C THR A 530 2.13 -47.58 24.35
N PRO A 531 2.30 -46.27 24.14
CA PRO A 531 3.63 -45.66 24.02
C PRO A 531 4.48 -45.85 25.28
N ASN A 532 5.78 -46.05 25.07
CA ASN A 532 6.78 -46.21 26.13
C ASN A 532 7.13 -44.89 26.81
#